data_AF-A0A848NMK5-F1
#
_entry.id   AF-A0A848NMK5-F1
#
_cell.length_a   1.000
_cell.length_b   1.000
_cell.length_c   1.000
_cell.angle_alpha   90.00
_cell.angle_beta   90.00
_cell.angle_gamma   90.00
#
_symmetry.space_group_name_H-M   'P 1'
#
loop_
_entity.id
_entity.type
_entity.pdbx_description
1 polymer ?
#
loop_
_entity_poly.entity_id
_entity_poly.type
_entity_poly.pdbx_seq_one_letter_code
_entity_poly.pdbx_strand_id
1 'polypeptide(L)'
;LPPIAGVILSHNPYDHLDRAAVTRLAARTGRFIAPLGVGDQLIAWGIDPAKVEQLDWWQSTEVEGLRLTATPAQHFSGRGLADSDRTLWASWVIDDAGMRVFFSGDSGYFDGFKAIGDAFGPFDLTLMETGAYDKRWAFVHMQPEETLQA
;
A
#
# COMPACT_ATOMS: atom_id res chain seq x y z
N LEU A 1 -1.27 -17.90 11.59
CA LEU A 1 -0.05 -17.08 11.47
C LEU A 1 0.55 -16.86 12.86
N PRO A 2 1.90 -16.76 12.97
CA PRO A 2 2.57 -16.30 14.19
C PRO A 2 2.10 -14.88 14.56
N PRO A 3 2.51 -14.32 15.72
CA PRO A 3 2.34 -12.89 15.98
C PRO A 3 2.84 -12.04 14.80
N ILE A 4 2.09 -11.02 14.43
CA ILE A 4 2.36 -10.16 13.27
C ILE A 4 2.70 -8.77 13.82
N ALA A 5 3.93 -8.32 13.60
CA ALA A 5 4.35 -7.00 14.07
C ALA A 5 3.56 -5.87 13.40
N GLY A 6 3.45 -5.93 12.06
CA GLY A 6 2.75 -4.95 11.25
C GLY A 6 2.00 -5.56 10.07
N VAL A 7 0.87 -4.95 9.71
CA VAL A 7 0.18 -5.15 8.43
C VAL A 7 0.19 -3.82 7.69
N ILE A 8 0.73 -3.81 6.47
CA ILE A 8 0.64 -2.66 5.57
C ILE A 8 -0.54 -2.83 4.60
N LEU A 9 -1.18 -1.72 4.23
CA LEU A 9 -2.25 -1.68 3.24
C LEU A 9 -1.87 -0.71 2.13
N SER A 10 -2.12 -1.06 0.86
CA SER A 10 -1.87 -0.13 -0.25
C SER A 10 -3.04 0.80 -0.50
N HIS A 11 -4.28 0.30 -0.46
CA HIS A 11 -5.49 1.08 -0.76
C HIS A 11 -6.75 0.32 -0.32
N ASN A 12 -7.93 0.93 -0.51
CA ASN A 12 -9.20 0.40 0.01
C ASN A 12 -10.09 -0.47 -0.91
N PRO A 13 -9.82 -0.76 -2.20
CA PRO A 13 -10.58 -1.75 -2.97
C PRO A 13 -10.64 -3.13 -2.29
N TYR A 14 -11.64 -3.92 -2.67
CA TYR A 14 -12.08 -5.10 -1.92
C TYR A 14 -11.05 -6.24 -1.88
N ASP A 15 -10.27 -6.37 -2.94
CA ASP A 15 -9.19 -7.34 -3.11
C ASP A 15 -7.91 -6.98 -2.35
N HIS A 16 -7.74 -5.70 -1.98
CA HIS A 16 -6.61 -5.22 -1.18
C HIS A 16 -6.97 -4.92 0.28
N LEU A 17 -8.26 -4.74 0.57
CA LEU A 17 -8.78 -4.50 1.92
C LEU A 17 -10.02 -5.36 2.18
N ASP A 18 -9.80 -6.56 2.71
CA ASP A 18 -10.88 -7.47 3.11
C ASP A 18 -11.20 -7.35 4.61
N ARG A 19 -12.46 -7.06 4.93
CA ARG A 19 -12.93 -6.91 6.31
C ARG A 19 -12.78 -8.20 7.10
N ALA A 20 -13.08 -9.35 6.50
CA ALA A 20 -13.04 -10.62 7.22
C ALA A 20 -11.59 -10.99 7.59
N ALA A 21 -10.64 -10.77 6.69
CA ALA A 21 -9.21 -10.94 6.91
C ALA A 21 -8.72 -10.01 8.02
N VAL A 22 -8.97 -8.71 7.90
CA VAL A 22 -8.58 -7.70 8.90
C VAL A 22 -9.08 -8.07 10.29
N THR A 23 -10.37 -8.37 10.44
CA THR A 23 -10.96 -8.73 11.75
C THR A 23 -10.35 -10.02 12.31
N ARG A 24 -10.08 -11.03 11.47
CA ARG A 24 -9.44 -12.29 11.91
C ARG A 24 -7.99 -12.08 12.35
N LEU A 25 -7.27 -11.16 11.71
CA LEU A 25 -5.86 -10.87 12.00
C LEU A 25 -5.68 -9.93 13.19
N ALA A 26 -6.68 -9.09 13.51
CA ALA A 26 -6.62 -8.06 14.54
C ALA A 26 -6.05 -8.50 15.90
N ALA A 27 -6.38 -9.71 16.35
CA ALA A 27 -5.90 -10.26 17.61
C ALA A 27 -4.41 -10.63 17.61
N ARG A 28 -3.82 -10.86 16.42
CA ARG A 28 -2.42 -11.25 16.23
C ARG A 28 -1.55 -10.11 15.71
N THR A 29 -2.16 -9.06 15.19
CA THR A 29 -1.47 -7.90 14.63
C THR A 29 -1.18 -6.85 15.71
N GLY A 30 0.08 -6.42 15.80
CA GLY A 30 0.53 -5.32 16.63
C GLY A 30 0.07 -3.98 16.07
N ARG A 31 0.42 -3.68 14.81
CA ARG A 31 0.10 -2.42 14.13
C ARG A 31 -0.51 -2.64 12.74
N PHE A 32 -1.44 -1.79 12.35
CA PHE A 32 -1.93 -1.63 10.99
C PHE A 32 -1.44 -0.28 10.48
N ILE A 33 -0.71 -0.29 9.37
CA ILE A 33 -0.14 0.90 8.74
C ILE A 33 -0.84 1.06 7.41
N ALA A 34 -1.51 2.19 7.23
CA ALA A 34 -2.40 2.40 6.10
C ALA A 34 -2.22 3.80 5.51
N PRO A 35 -2.63 4.04 4.25
CA PRO A 35 -2.75 5.38 3.71
C PRO A 35 -3.85 6.17 4.43
N LEU A 36 -3.81 7.49 4.34
CA LEU A 36 -4.84 8.38 4.88
C LEU A 36 -6.26 7.95 4.50
N GLY A 37 -7.17 7.92 5.46
CA GLY A 37 -8.58 7.53 5.31
C GLY A 37 -8.83 6.02 5.33
N VAL A 38 -7.85 5.20 4.96
CA VAL A 38 -7.98 3.73 5.06
C VAL A 38 -7.98 3.27 6.52
N GLY A 39 -7.20 3.93 7.38
CA GLY A 39 -7.19 3.66 8.82
C GLY A 39 -8.52 3.96 9.50
N ASP A 40 -9.23 5.01 9.06
CA ASP A 40 -10.56 5.33 9.58
C ASP A 40 -11.55 4.19 9.31
N GLN A 41 -11.42 3.54 8.14
CA GLN A 41 -12.21 2.36 7.79
C GLN A 41 -11.87 1.16 8.68
N LEU A 42 -10.59 0.94 9.01
CA LEU A 42 -10.20 -0.11 9.98
C LEU A 42 -10.81 0.13 11.36
N ILE A 43 -10.76 1.37 11.84
CA ILE A 43 -11.33 1.77 13.13
C ILE A 43 -12.85 1.55 13.12
N ALA A 44 -13.54 1.94 12.05
CA ALA A 44 -14.97 1.71 11.89
C ALA A 44 -15.35 0.21 11.88
N TRP A 45 -14.42 -0.67 11.51
CA TRP A 45 -14.60 -2.12 11.59
C TRP A 45 -14.30 -2.73 12.95
N GLY A 46 -13.87 -1.92 13.93
CA GLY A 46 -13.60 -2.33 15.30
C GLY A 46 -12.13 -2.63 15.59
N ILE A 47 -11.20 -2.24 14.73
CA ILE A 47 -9.78 -2.27 15.07
C ILE A 47 -9.49 -1.18 16.09
N ASP A 48 -8.76 -1.54 17.15
CA ASP A 48 -8.32 -0.60 18.18
C ASP A 48 -7.55 0.56 17.55
N PRO A 49 -7.99 1.83 17.70
CA PRO A 49 -7.29 3.00 17.16
C PRO A 49 -5.82 3.08 17.57
N ALA A 50 -5.45 2.56 18.75
CA ALA A 50 -4.05 2.54 19.21
C ALA A 50 -3.15 1.65 18.34
N LYS A 51 -3.72 0.73 17.55
CA LYS A 51 -3.01 -0.13 16.61
C LYS A 51 -2.94 0.47 15.21
N VAL A 52 -3.66 1.55 14.90
CA VAL A 52 -3.78 2.09 13.54
C VAL A 52 -2.89 3.32 13.38
N GLU A 53 -2.03 3.30 12.37
CA GLU A 53 -1.24 4.46 11.95
C GLU A 53 -1.55 4.76 10.48
N GLN A 54 -1.77 6.05 10.19
CA GLN A 54 -2.10 6.51 8.85
C GLN A 54 -0.98 7.41 8.33
N LEU A 55 -0.52 7.14 7.11
CA LEU A 55 0.55 7.87 6.45
C LEU A 55 0.06 8.53 5.16
N ASP A 56 0.50 9.76 4.95
CA ASP A 56 0.49 10.42 3.64
C ASP A 56 1.70 9.97 2.81
N TRP A 57 1.73 10.27 1.52
CA TRP A 57 2.90 10.01 0.69
C TRP A 57 4.15 10.68 1.24
N TRP A 58 5.26 9.96 1.10
CA TRP A 58 6.59 10.32 1.58
C TRP A 58 6.72 10.36 3.10
N GLN A 59 5.68 10.00 3.86
CA GLN A 59 5.79 9.78 5.29
C GLN A 59 6.28 8.37 5.58
N SER A 60 7.08 8.25 6.65
CA SER A 60 7.62 6.98 7.11
C SER A 60 7.18 6.70 8.54
N THR A 61 7.16 5.41 8.89
CA THR A 61 7.09 4.93 10.27
C THR A 61 8.08 3.79 10.47
N GLU A 62 8.32 3.42 11.73
CA GLU A 62 9.16 2.28 12.10
C GLU A 62 8.34 1.25 12.87
N VAL A 63 8.50 -0.02 12.51
CA VAL A 63 7.84 -1.16 13.17
C VAL A 63 8.89 -2.23 13.42
N GLU A 64 9.30 -2.37 14.68
CA GLU A 64 10.33 -3.33 15.10
C GLU A 64 11.63 -3.26 14.29
N GLY A 65 12.10 -2.04 14.00
CA GLY A 65 13.32 -1.80 13.22
C GLY A 65 13.11 -1.75 11.71
N LEU A 66 11.95 -2.17 11.22
CA LEU A 66 11.57 -2.06 9.81
C LEU A 66 11.05 -0.66 9.51
N ARG A 67 11.73 0.09 8.62
CA ARG A 67 11.25 1.39 8.17
C ARG A 67 10.30 1.21 6.98
N LEU A 68 9.07 1.68 7.15
CA LEU A 68 8.01 1.62 6.15
C LEU A 68 7.74 3.04 5.67
N THR A 69 7.84 3.29 4.38
CA THR A 69 7.52 4.59 3.77
C THR A 69 6.40 4.42 2.77
N ALA A 70 5.29 5.13 2.98
CA ALA A 70 4.22 5.22 1.99
C ALA A 70 4.71 6.10 0.84
N THR A 71 4.67 5.60 -0.40
CA THR A 71 5.06 6.34 -1.60
C THR A 71 3.89 6.46 -2.56
N PRO A 72 3.91 7.42 -3.49
CA PRO A 72 2.83 7.55 -4.47
C PRO A 72 2.62 6.28 -5.29
N ALA A 73 1.37 6.07 -5.70
CA ALA A 73 0.98 5.13 -6.74
C ALA A 73 -0.01 5.84 -7.67
N GLN A 74 -0.16 5.36 -8.90
CA GLN A 74 -1.10 5.90 -9.87
C GLN A 74 -2.36 5.02 -9.87
N HIS A 75 -3.22 5.21 -8.87
CA HIS A 75 -4.43 4.42 -8.70
C HIS A 75 -5.61 5.29 -8.22
N PHE A 76 -6.67 4.67 -7.72
CA PHE A 76 -7.86 5.33 -7.17
C PHE A 76 -8.32 4.64 -5.87
N SER A 77 -9.39 5.14 -5.26
CA SER A 77 -10.05 4.44 -4.15
C SER A 77 -11.57 4.48 -4.24
N GLY A 78 -12.25 3.57 -3.54
CA GLY A 78 -13.70 3.53 -3.47
C GLY A 78 -14.25 2.13 -3.24
N ARG A 79 -15.35 2.03 -2.49
CA ARG A 79 -16.00 0.76 -2.14
C ARG A 79 -17.52 0.78 -2.31
N GLY A 80 -18.09 1.93 -2.66
CA GLY A 80 -19.50 2.17 -2.93
C GLY A 80 -19.71 3.24 -3.99
N LEU A 81 -20.93 3.76 -4.08
CA LEU A 81 -21.31 4.71 -5.14
C LEU A 81 -20.93 6.17 -4.84
N ALA A 82 -20.58 6.49 -3.59
CA ALA A 82 -20.41 7.86 -3.11
C ALA A 82 -19.09 8.07 -2.33
N ASP A 83 -18.12 7.19 -2.54
CA ASP A 83 -16.84 7.19 -1.83
C ASP A 83 -15.59 7.12 -2.73
N SER A 84 -15.76 7.38 -4.03
CA SER A 84 -14.65 7.52 -4.97
C SER A 84 -13.62 8.53 -4.45
N ASP A 85 -12.36 8.12 -4.41
CA ASP A 85 -11.19 8.94 -4.08
C ASP A 85 -11.25 9.66 -2.71
N ARG A 86 -12.02 9.10 -1.77
CA ARG A 86 -12.11 9.64 -0.40
C ARG A 86 -11.01 9.16 0.53
N THR A 87 -10.24 8.15 0.12
CA THR A 87 -9.08 7.64 0.85
C THR A 87 -7.84 7.66 -0.05
N LEU A 88 -6.67 7.77 0.54
CA LEU A 88 -5.41 7.70 -0.19
C LEU A 88 -5.12 6.24 -0.62
N TRP A 89 -4.29 6.11 -1.64
CA TRP A 89 -3.67 4.87 -2.11
C TRP A 89 -2.16 5.06 -2.13
N ALA A 90 -1.37 4.02 -1.88
CA ALA A 90 0.08 4.13 -1.79
C ALA A 90 0.77 2.84 -2.27
N SER A 91 1.95 3.02 -2.84
CA SER A 91 3.00 2.02 -2.88
C SER A 91 3.83 2.07 -1.58
N TRP A 92 4.71 1.10 -1.37
CA TRP A 92 5.50 0.99 -0.14
C TRP A 92 6.98 0.75 -0.45
N VAL A 93 7.82 1.57 0.17
CA VAL A 93 9.25 1.27 0.36
C VAL A 93 9.41 0.65 1.75
N ILE A 94 10.02 -0.53 1.79
CA ILE A 94 10.27 -1.31 2.98
C ILE A 94 11.79 -1.43 3.12
N ASP A 95 12.37 -0.82 4.16
CA ASP A 95 13.81 -0.83 4.43
C ASP A 95 14.10 -1.57 5.75
N ASP A 96 14.86 -2.65 5.65
CA ASP A 96 15.36 -3.45 6.78
C ASP A 96 16.89 -3.43 6.79
N ALA A 97 17.47 -2.52 7.57
CA ALA A 97 18.92 -2.42 7.76
C ALA A 97 19.74 -2.44 6.45
N GLY A 98 19.21 -1.80 5.40
CA GLY A 98 19.85 -1.72 4.07
C GLY A 98 19.38 -2.73 3.04
N MET A 99 18.54 -3.72 3.40
CA MET A 99 17.75 -4.50 2.44
C MET A 99 16.50 -3.70 2.10
N ARG A 100 16.32 -3.36 0.82
CA ARG A 100 15.24 -2.47 0.38
C ARG A 100 14.31 -3.15 -0.61
N VAL A 101 13.05 -3.30 -0.20
CA VAL A 101 11.97 -3.90 -1.00
C VAL A 101 10.97 -2.81 -1.39
N PHE A 102 10.53 -2.84 -2.65
CA PHE A 102 9.43 -2.01 -3.13
C PHE A 102 8.19 -2.86 -3.37
N PHE A 103 7.02 -2.39 -2.95
CA PHE A 103 5.72 -2.97 -3.26
C PHE A 103 4.83 -1.93 -3.92
N SER A 104 4.46 -2.15 -5.18
CA SER A 104 3.74 -1.14 -5.97
C SER A 104 2.29 -0.93 -5.51
N GLY A 105 1.66 -1.96 -4.93
CA GLY A 105 0.20 -2.05 -4.95
C GLY A 105 -0.31 -2.14 -6.40
N ASP A 106 -1.53 -1.70 -6.62
CA ASP A 106 -2.06 -1.47 -7.96
C ASP A 106 -1.71 -0.05 -8.38
N SER A 107 -1.21 0.13 -9.59
CA SER A 107 -0.73 1.39 -10.12
C SER A 107 -0.58 1.35 -11.64
N GLY A 108 -1.20 2.30 -12.34
CA GLY A 108 -0.81 2.62 -13.71
C GLY A 108 0.66 3.06 -13.80
N TYR A 109 1.20 3.08 -15.01
CA TYR A 109 2.53 3.62 -15.24
C TYR A 109 2.54 5.16 -15.06
N PHE A 110 3.53 5.68 -14.35
CA PHE A 110 3.67 7.11 -14.09
C PHE A 110 5.10 7.50 -13.70
N ASP A 111 5.41 8.81 -13.76
CA ASP A 111 6.75 9.34 -13.46
C ASP A 111 7.17 9.15 -11.98
N GLY A 112 6.24 8.83 -11.09
CA GLY A 112 6.56 8.60 -9.69
C GLY A 112 7.43 7.37 -9.45
N PHE A 113 7.39 6.34 -10.30
CA PHE A 113 8.33 5.22 -10.20
C PHE A 113 9.78 5.69 -10.32
N LYS A 114 10.06 6.58 -11.29
CA LYS A 114 11.38 7.19 -11.43
C LYS A 114 11.74 8.03 -10.19
N ALA A 115 10.82 8.85 -9.68
CA ALA A 115 11.08 9.67 -8.50
C ALA A 115 11.36 8.82 -7.25
N ILE A 116 10.63 7.71 -7.06
CA ILE A 116 10.85 6.74 -5.98
C ILE A 116 12.21 6.06 -6.15
N GLY A 117 12.55 5.62 -7.36
CA GLY A 117 13.85 5.03 -7.68
C GLY A 117 15.02 5.98 -7.44
N ASP A 118 14.89 7.26 -7.78
CA ASP A 118 15.91 8.27 -7.53
C ASP A 118 16.09 8.57 -6.01
N ALA A 119 15.00 8.52 -5.24
CA ALA A 119 15.01 8.82 -3.80
C ALA A 119 15.45 7.64 -2.92
N PHE A 120 15.07 6.41 -3.30
CA PHE A 120 15.21 5.22 -2.48
C PHE A 120 16.01 4.10 -3.14
N GLY A 121 16.37 4.22 -4.42
CA GLY A 121 17.15 3.18 -5.10
C GLY A 121 18.60 3.07 -4.59
N PRO A 122 19.30 1.96 -4.93
CA PRO A 122 18.75 0.77 -5.59
C PRO A 122 17.86 -0.07 -4.66
N PHE A 123 16.95 -0.86 -5.24
CA PHE A 123 16.13 -1.85 -4.55
C PHE A 123 16.69 -3.25 -4.77
N ASP A 124 16.62 -4.10 -3.75
CA ASP A 124 17.01 -5.51 -3.82
C ASP A 124 15.89 -6.38 -4.39
N LEU A 125 14.63 -6.00 -4.15
CA LEU A 125 13.44 -6.68 -4.66
C LEU A 125 12.33 -5.67 -4.97
N THR A 126 11.69 -5.82 -6.12
CA THR A 126 10.48 -5.09 -6.48
C THR A 126 9.32 -6.07 -6.66
N LEU A 127 8.20 -5.79 -6.00
CA LEU A 127 6.94 -6.51 -6.10
C LEU A 127 5.98 -5.62 -6.91
N MET A 128 6.01 -5.82 -8.22
CA MET A 128 5.25 -5.02 -9.18
C MET A 128 3.97 -5.75 -9.59
N GLU A 129 2.86 -5.03 -9.69
CA GLU A 129 1.67 -5.60 -10.33
C GLU A 129 1.92 -5.87 -11.82
N THR A 130 1.29 -6.93 -12.32
CA THR A 130 1.37 -7.35 -13.74
C THR A 130 0.05 -7.99 -14.20
N GLY A 131 -1.02 -7.78 -13.43
CA GLY A 131 -2.33 -8.41 -13.62
C GLY A 131 -3.41 -7.41 -14.00
N ALA A 132 -4.62 -7.91 -14.20
CA ALA A 132 -5.82 -7.12 -14.48
C ALA A 132 -5.69 -6.09 -15.62
N TYR A 133 -4.71 -6.20 -16.52
CA TYR A 133 -4.42 -5.18 -17.53
C TYR A 133 -5.47 -5.13 -18.66
N ASP A 134 -5.80 -3.91 -19.08
CA ASP A 134 -6.58 -3.63 -20.29
C ASP A 134 -6.31 -2.18 -20.71
N LYS A 135 -6.35 -1.91 -22.01
CA LYS A 135 -6.15 -0.57 -22.57
C LYS A 135 -7.15 0.46 -22.02
N ARG A 136 -8.34 0.02 -21.58
CA ARG A 136 -9.40 0.87 -21.04
C ARG A 136 -9.07 1.47 -19.67
N TRP A 137 -8.13 0.89 -18.92
CA TRP A 137 -7.78 1.33 -17.57
C TRP A 137 -6.28 1.29 -17.30
N ALA A 138 -5.47 1.54 -18.34
CA ALA A 138 -4.01 1.66 -18.24
C ALA A 138 -3.54 2.74 -17.25
N PHE A 139 -4.42 3.70 -16.93
CA PHE A 139 -4.16 4.75 -15.95
C PHE A 139 -4.19 4.26 -14.49
N VAL A 140 -4.62 3.03 -14.22
CA VAL A 140 -4.72 2.43 -12.87
C VAL A 140 -4.11 1.03 -12.78
N HIS A 141 -3.92 0.33 -13.91
CA HIS A 141 -3.18 -0.93 -13.99
C HIS A 141 -2.23 -0.94 -15.18
N MET A 142 -0.97 -1.27 -14.95
CA MET A 142 0.06 -1.36 -16.00
C MET A 142 -0.20 -2.47 -17.01
N GLN A 143 0.18 -2.22 -18.27
CA GLN A 143 0.47 -3.30 -19.22
C GLN A 143 1.76 -4.04 -18.81
N PRO A 144 1.94 -5.32 -19.17
CA PRO A 144 3.15 -6.08 -18.82
C PRO A 144 4.47 -5.39 -19.23
N GLU A 145 4.48 -4.69 -20.38
CA GLU A 145 5.65 -3.93 -20.83
C GLU A 145 5.93 -2.71 -19.95
N GLU A 146 4.88 -2.07 -19.43
CA GLU A 146 5.00 -0.95 -18.49
C GLU A 146 5.48 -1.43 -17.12
N THR A 147 5.03 -2.60 -16.66
CA THR A 147 5.55 -3.26 -15.45
C THR A 147 7.05 -3.52 -15.54
N LEU A 148 7.55 -3.91 -16.72
CA LEU A 148 8.99 -4.12 -16.94
C LEU A 148 9.77 -2.79 -16.98
N GLN A 149 9.14 -1.72 -17.45
CA GLN A 149 9.74 -0.40 -17.56
C GLN A 149 9.83 0.33 -16.21
N ALA A 150 8.83 0.12 -15.34
CA ALA A 150 8.74 0.69 -14.00
C ALA A 150 9.83 0.18 -13.06
#